data_AF-A0A936IM45-F1
#
_entry.id   AF-A0A936IM45-F1
#
_cell.length_a   1.000
_cell.length_b   1.000
_cell.length_c   1.000
_cell.angle_alpha   90.00
_cell.angle_beta   90.00
_cell.angle_gamma   90.00
#
_symmetry.space_group_name_H-M   'P 1'
#
loop_
_entity.id
_entity.type
_entity.pdbx_description
1 polymer ?
#
loop_
_entity_poly.entity_id
_entity_poly.type
_entity_poly.pdbx_seq_one_letter_code
_entity_poly.pdbx_strand_id
1 'polypeptide(L)'
;MSDVRQHAHQLIDRMPETQLSGLVQFLETIVDPVATALRNAPLDDEPETDEEKAAVTEAKTWLQQNGGKGIPHAEAMRILGLE
;
A
#
# COMPACT_ATOMS: atom_id res chain seq x y z
N MET A 1 6.91 -23.14 7.23
CA MET A 1 7.19 -22.09 6.22
C MET A 1 8.58 -21.46 6.36
N SER A 2 9.22 -21.45 7.54
CA SER A 2 10.59 -20.91 7.70
C SER A 2 11.65 -21.73 6.97
N ASP A 3 11.50 -23.05 6.91
CA ASP A 3 12.47 -23.97 6.28
C ASP A 3 12.71 -23.66 4.80
N VAL A 4 11.62 -23.50 4.02
CA VAL A 4 11.70 -23.15 2.60
C VAL A 4 12.39 -21.81 2.37
N ARG A 5 12.08 -20.79 3.19
CA ARG A 5 12.73 -19.48 3.11
C ARG A 5 14.21 -19.56 3.44
N GLN A 6 14.55 -20.30 4.49
CA GLN A 6 15.94 -20.48 4.93
C GLN A 6 16.76 -21.26 3.89
N HIS A 7 16.17 -22.30 3.30
CA HIS A 7 16.79 -23.04 2.21
C HIS A 7 17.02 -22.17 0.97
N ALA A 8 16.04 -21.33 0.60
CA ALA A 8 16.20 -20.37 -0.50
C ALA A 8 17.36 -19.39 -0.25
N HIS A 9 17.49 -18.85 0.96
CA HIS A 9 18.63 -17.98 1.31
C HIS A 9 19.98 -18.70 1.17
N GLN A 10 20.08 -19.95 1.64
CA GLN A 10 21.31 -20.74 1.50
C GLN A 10 21.71 -21.01 0.04
N LEU A 11 20.74 -21.16 -0.86
CA LEU A 11 21.00 -21.33 -2.28
C LEU A 11 21.45 -20.01 -2.93
N ILE A 12 20.84 -18.89 -2.54
CA ILE A 12 21.20 -17.54 -2.99
C ILE A 12 22.64 -17.20 -2.57
N ASP A 13 23.03 -17.46 -1.32
CA ASP A 13 24.36 -17.13 -0.78
C ASP A 13 25.51 -17.87 -1.49
N ARG A 14 25.22 -18.99 -2.17
CA ARG A 14 26.21 -19.84 -2.86
C ARG A 14 26.24 -19.58 -4.37
N MET A 15 25.40 -18.68 -4.87
CA MET A 15 25.22 -18.44 -6.29
C MET A 15 26.31 -17.50 -6.84
N PRO A 16 26.87 -17.76 -8.04
CA PRO A 16 27.73 -16.80 -8.73
C PRO A 16 26.99 -15.50 -9.05
N GLU A 17 27.65 -14.35 -8.99
CA GLU A 17 27.03 -13.03 -9.20
C GLU A 17 26.22 -12.94 -10.49
N THR A 18 26.72 -13.53 -11.59
CA THR A 18 26.03 -13.52 -12.89
C THR A 18 24.68 -14.24 -12.86
N GLN A 19 24.56 -15.31 -12.08
CA GLN A 19 23.31 -16.06 -11.91
C GLN A 19 22.39 -15.33 -10.92
N LEU A 20 22.96 -14.68 -9.90
CA LEU A 20 22.22 -13.88 -8.92
C LEU A 20 21.51 -12.70 -9.60
N SER A 21 22.19 -11.99 -10.50
CA SER A 21 21.57 -10.90 -11.27
C SER A 21 20.36 -11.37 -12.08
N GLY A 22 20.46 -12.53 -12.73
CA GLY A 22 19.34 -13.12 -13.48
C GLY A 22 18.18 -13.54 -12.57
N LEU A 23 18.48 -14.09 -11.39
CA LEU A 23 17.46 -14.44 -10.40
C LEU A 23 16.72 -13.20 -9.86
N VAL A 24 17.43 -12.10 -9.58
CA VAL A 24 16.81 -10.84 -9.13
C VAL A 24 15.84 -10.33 -10.18
N GLN A 25 16.28 -10.26 -11.45
CA GLN A 25 15.43 -9.80 -12.55
C GLN A 25 14.19 -10.69 -12.72
N PHE A 26 14.31 -12.00 -12.54
CA PHE A 26 13.18 -12.91 -12.54
C PHE A 26 12.23 -12.65 -11.37
N LEU A 27 12.75 -12.53 -10.14
CA LEU A 27 11.92 -12.29 -8.95
C LEU A 27 11.13 -10.98 -9.03
N GLU A 28 11.70 -9.93 -9.62
CA GLU A 28 11.01 -8.67 -9.89
C GLU A 28 9.76 -8.82 -10.78
N THR A 29 9.68 -9.87 -11.61
CA THR A 29 8.49 -10.13 -12.45
C THR A 29 7.34 -10.82 -11.71
N ILE A 30 7.62 -11.46 -10.56
CA ILE A 30 6.67 -12.31 -9.84
C ILE A 30 6.26 -11.68 -8.51
N VAL A 31 7.17 -10.92 -7.90
CA VAL A 31 6.90 -10.19 -6.66
C VAL A 31 6.11 -8.95 -7.03
N ASP A 32 4.93 -8.79 -6.41
CA ASP A 32 4.12 -7.59 -6.57
C ASP A 32 4.89 -6.35 -6.04
N PRO A 33 5.21 -5.37 -6.91
CA PRO A 33 5.95 -4.19 -6.51
C PRO A 33 5.16 -3.32 -5.54
N VAL A 34 3.82 -3.31 -5.63
CA VAL A 34 2.96 -2.52 -4.72
C VAL A 34 2.96 -3.16 -3.34
N ALA A 35 2.75 -4.47 -3.24
CA ALA A 35 2.83 -5.17 -1.97
C ALA A 35 4.21 -5.04 -1.29
N THR A 36 5.27 -4.96 -2.09
CA THR A 36 6.64 -4.76 -1.59
C THR A 36 6.86 -3.33 -1.10
N ALA A 37 6.40 -2.33 -1.86
CA ALA A 37 6.46 -0.92 -1.46
C ALA A 37 5.69 -0.69 -0.16
N LEU A 38 4.48 -1.23 -0.04
CA LEU A 38 3.66 -1.13 1.16
C LEU A 38 4.30 -1.81 2.38
N ARG A 39 4.95 -2.97 2.20
CA ARG A 39 5.63 -3.67 3.30
C ARG A 39 6.84 -2.90 3.83
N ASN A 40 7.55 -2.22 2.93
CA ASN A 40 8.76 -1.49 3.27
C ASN A 40 8.49 -0.01 3.59
N ALA A 41 7.25 0.46 3.43
CA ALA A 41 6.87 1.82 3.76
C ALA A 41 7.09 2.06 5.27
N PRO A 42 7.71 3.19 5.66
CA PRO A 42 7.77 3.56 7.05
C PRO A 42 6.36 3.81 7.59
N LEU A 43 6.22 3.76 8.92
CA LEU A 43 5.01 4.23 9.56
C LEU A 43 4.87 5.74 9.32
N ASP A 44 3.64 6.18 9.10
CA ASP A 44 3.31 7.59 9.00
C ASP A 44 3.23 8.18 10.42
N ASP A 45 4.36 8.71 10.88
CA ASP A 45 4.52 9.37 12.17
C ASP A 45 4.48 10.91 12.03
N GLU A 46 4.07 11.43 10.86
CA GLU A 46 3.98 12.87 10.63
C GLU A 46 2.79 13.46 11.41
N PRO A 47 2.96 14.65 12.04
CA PRO A 47 1.85 15.30 12.72
C PRO A 47 0.85 15.80 11.69
N GLU A 48 -0.43 15.49 11.91
CA GLU A 48 -1.53 16.03 11.10
C GLU A 48 -1.46 17.56 11.07
N THR A 49 -1.49 18.12 9.86
CA THR A 49 -1.48 19.54 9.61
C THR A 49 -2.81 20.19 10.01
N ASP A 50 -2.82 21.51 10.17
CA ASP A 50 -4.06 22.22 10.51
C ASP A 50 -5.10 22.17 9.39
N GLU A 51 -4.66 22.11 8.13
CA GLU A 51 -5.52 21.94 6.97
C GLU A 51 -6.20 20.57 6.97
N GLU A 52 -5.45 19.51 7.24
CA GLU A 52 -5.98 18.14 7.36
C GLU A 52 -6.99 18.03 8.51
N LYS A 53 -6.67 18.59 9.68
CA LYS A 53 -7.60 18.65 10.82
C LYS A 53 -8.89 19.36 10.47
N ALA A 54 -8.79 20.46 9.72
CA ALA A 54 -9.95 21.22 9.27
C ALA A 54 -10.81 20.38 8.30
N ALA A 55 -10.19 19.73 7.31
CA ALA A 55 -10.88 18.86 6.36
C ALA A 55 -11.57 17.67 7.06
N VAL A 56 -10.90 17.03 8.03
CA VAL A 56 -11.50 15.95 8.84
C VAL A 56 -12.68 16.46 9.66
N THR A 57 -12.57 17.66 10.24
CA THR A 57 -13.65 18.28 11.01
C THR A 57 -14.85 18.63 10.13
N GLU A 58 -14.60 19.16 8.94
CA GLU A 58 -15.63 19.45 7.93
C GLU A 58 -16.36 18.17 7.53
N ALA A 59 -15.62 17.12 7.15
CA ALA A 59 -16.21 15.84 6.76
C ALA A 59 -17.06 15.21 7.87
N LYS A 60 -16.59 15.25 9.12
CA LYS A 60 -17.35 14.79 10.30
C LYS A 60 -18.61 15.60 10.52
N THR A 61 -18.54 16.92 10.38
CA THR A 61 -19.67 17.84 10.54
C THR A 61 -20.72 17.58 9.47
N TRP A 62 -20.31 17.48 8.21
CA TRP A 62 -21.19 17.14 7.09
C TRP A 62 -21.89 15.80 7.34
N LEU A 63 -21.16 14.78 7.80
CA LEU A 63 -21.75 13.46 8.07
C LEU A 63 -22.81 13.52 9.17
N GLN A 64 -22.56 14.27 10.25
CA GLN A 64 -23.53 14.47 11.32
C GLN A 64 -24.78 15.20 10.82
N GLN A 65 -24.62 16.24 10.02
CA GLN A 65 -25.72 16.99 9.42
C GLN A 65 -26.56 16.14 8.46
N ASN A 66 -25.95 15.15 7.81
CA ASN A 66 -26.61 14.22 6.89
C ASN A 66 -27.07 12.91 7.56
N GLY A 67 -27.34 12.96 8.87
CA GLY A 67 -27.93 11.85 9.61
C GLY A 67 -26.99 10.65 9.78
N GLY A 68 -25.67 10.88 9.75
CA GLY A 68 -24.65 9.85 9.90
C GLY A 68 -24.45 8.97 8.68
N LYS A 69 -25.10 9.28 7.54
CA LYS A 69 -25.03 8.48 6.32
C LYS A 69 -24.17 9.19 5.28
N GLY A 70 -23.20 8.46 4.74
CA GLY A 70 -22.40 8.93 3.61
C GLY A 70 -23.24 9.06 2.34
N ILE A 71 -22.63 9.58 1.28
CA ILE A 71 -23.24 9.62 -0.05
C ILE A 71 -23.45 8.19 -0.60
N PRO A 72 -24.49 7.96 -1.42
CA PRO A 72 -24.66 6.68 -2.12
C PRO A 72 -23.46 6.35 -3.02
N HIS A 73 -23.12 5.07 -3.14
CA HIS A 73 -22.00 4.61 -3.98
C HIS A 73 -22.06 5.14 -5.41
N ALA A 74 -23.24 5.13 -6.05
CA ALA A 74 -23.43 5.67 -7.40
C ALA A 74 -23.13 7.17 -7.50
N GLU A 75 -23.42 7.93 -6.44
CA GLU A 75 -23.07 9.36 -6.41
C GLU A 75 -21.57 9.58 -6.19
N ALA A 76 -20.93 8.75 -5.38
CA ALA A 76 -19.47 8.77 -5.22
C ALA A 76 -18.74 8.50 -6.54
N MET A 77 -19.20 7.51 -7.31
CA MET A 77 -18.61 7.19 -8.62
C MET A 77 -18.72 8.36 -9.61
N ARG A 78 -19.84 9.09 -9.60
CA ARG A 78 -20.01 10.33 -10.38
C ARG A 78 -19.01 11.40 -10.06
N ILE A 79 -18.84 11.67 -8.77
CA ILE A 79 -17.94 12.71 -8.27
C ILE A 79 -16.49 12.36 -8.64
N LEU A 80 -16.15 11.06 -8.62
CA LEU A 80 -14.82 10.55 -8.96
C LEU A 80 -14.59 10.35 -10.47
N GLY A 81 -15.61 10.49 -11.31
CA GLY A 81 -15.50 10.25 -12.76
C GLY A 81 -15.21 8.80 -13.13
N LEU A 82 -15.69 7.85 -12.33
CA LEU A 82 -15.44 6.41 -12.49
C LEU A 82 -16.66 5.63 -13.04
N GLU A 83 -17.71 6.33 -13.45
CA GLU A 83 -18.93 5.78 -14.07
C GLU A 83 -19.02 6.06 -15.57
#